data_AF-A0AA51M150-F1
#
_entry.id   AF-A0AA51M150-F1
#
_cell.length_a   1.000
_cell.length_b   1.000
_cell.length_c   1.000
_cell.angle_alpha   90.00
_cell.angle_beta   90.00
_cell.angle_gamma   90.00
#
_symmetry.space_group_name_H-M   'P 1'
#
loop_
_entity.id
_entity.type
_entity.pdbx_description
1 polymer ?
#
loop_
_entity_poly.entity_id
_entity_poly.type
_entity_poly.pdbx_seq_one_letter_code
_entity_poly.pdbx_strand_id
1 'polypeptide(L)' 'MRTTPAKLANDRYRGIGPKFVKHGRRVLYRWSDVHAWTEANLMQRTDDRPGAA' A
#
# COMPACT_ATOMS: atom_id res chain seq x y z
N MET A 1 6.97 0.89 -6.33
CA MET A 1 6.02 -0.20 -5.99
C MET A 1 5.35 -0.71 -7.27
N ARG A 2 5.55 -1.99 -7.62
CA ARG A 2 4.91 -2.62 -8.79
C ARG A 2 3.72 -3.46 -8.33
N THR A 3 2.51 -3.13 -8.77
CA THR A 3 1.27 -3.82 -8.40
C THR A 3 0.21 -3.63 -9.49
N THR A 4 -0.93 -4.32 -9.39
CA THR A 4 -2.06 -4.17 -10.30
C THR A 4 -3.12 -3.22 -9.73
N PRO A 5 -3.92 -2.53 -10.57
CA PRO A 5 -5.03 -1.69 -10.10
C PRO A 5 -6.09 -2.47 -9.32
N ALA A 6 -6.31 -3.74 -9.68
CA ALA A 6 -7.26 -4.62 -9.00
C ALA A 6 -6.83 -4.89 -7.55
N LYS A 7 -5.53 -5.19 -7.32
CA LYS A 7 -4.98 -5.34 -5.97
C LYS A 7 -5.15 -4.05 -5.17
N LEU A 8 -4.79 -2.91 -5.75
CA LEU A 8 -4.98 -1.60 -5.09
C LEU A 8 -6.45 -1.29 -4.77
N ALA A 9 -7.41 -1.78 -5.55
CA ALA A 9 -8.83 -1.65 -5.24
C ALA A 9 -9.25 -2.50 -4.03
N ASN A 10 -8.78 -3.75 -3.96
CA ASN A 10 -9.01 -4.63 -2.81
C ASN A 10 -8.37 -4.07 -1.53
N ASP A 11 -7.13 -3.60 -1.64
CA ASP A 11 -6.37 -2.94 -0.58
C ASP A 11 -7.18 -1.77 0.03
N ARG A 12 -7.66 -0.84 -0.82
CA ARG A 12 -8.53 0.26 -0.36
C ARG A 12 -9.82 -0.20 0.31
N TYR A 13 -10.47 -1.21 -0.24
CA TYR A 13 -11.69 -1.77 0.36
C TYR A 13 -11.44 -2.36 1.76
N ARG A 14 -10.27 -2.99 1.95
CA ARG A 14 -9.85 -3.59 3.21
C ARG A 14 -9.20 -2.61 4.18
N GLY A 15 -8.96 -1.37 3.75
CA GLY A 15 -8.22 -0.38 4.53
C GLY A 15 -6.74 -0.69 4.73
N ILE A 16 -6.17 -1.59 3.91
CA ILE A 16 -4.75 -1.94 3.92
C ILE A 16 -4.10 -1.34 2.68
N GLY A 17 -2.96 -0.67 2.79
CA GLY A 17 -2.27 -0.08 1.62
C GLY A 17 -1.99 1.43 1.75
N PRO A 18 -1.41 2.03 0.69
CA PRO A 18 -1.10 3.46 0.69
C PRO A 18 -2.35 4.32 0.80
N LYS A 19 -2.25 5.45 1.50
CA LYS A 19 -3.32 6.46 1.52
C LYS A 19 -3.58 6.98 0.11
N PHE A 20 -4.83 7.32 -0.17
CA PHE A 20 -5.26 7.76 -1.49
C PHE A 20 -6.15 9.00 -1.41
N VAL A 21 -6.18 9.75 -2.51
CA VAL A 21 -7.11 10.85 -2.72
C VAL A 21 -8.19 10.39 -3.69
N LYS A 22 -9.46 10.52 -3.29
CA LYS A 22 -10.60 10.28 -4.16
C LYS A 22 -10.88 11.54 -4.98
N HIS A 23 -10.76 11.46 -6.30
CA HIS A 23 -11.04 12.57 -7.21
C HIS A 23 -12.06 12.13 -8.26
N GLY A 24 -13.34 12.26 -7.93
CA GLY A 24 -14.45 11.75 -8.74
C GLY A 24 -14.32 10.26 -9.00
N ARG A 25 -14.27 9.87 -10.28
CA ARG A 25 -14.10 8.46 -10.69
C ARG A 25 -12.67 7.96 -10.52
N ARG A 26 -11.68 8.84 -10.37
CA ARG A 26 -10.27 8.49 -10.27
C ARG A 26 -9.84 8.31 -8.81
N VAL A 27 -8.82 7.48 -8.63
CA VAL A 27 -8.09 7.32 -7.37
C VAL A 27 -6.65 7.71 -7.64
N LEU A 28 -6.16 8.68 -6.89
CA LEU A 28 -4.80 9.20 -7.02
C LEU A 28 -4.01 8.86 -5.77
N TYR A 29 -2.74 8.56 -5.97
CA TYR A 29 -1.80 8.29 -4.89
C TYR A 29 -0.77 9.42 -4.87
N ARG A 30 -0.65 10.11 -3.74
CA ARG A 30 0.45 11.07 -3.58
C ARG A 30 1.74 10.29 -3.40
N TRP A 31 2.81 10.76 -4.04
CA TRP A 31 4.12 10.11 -3.90
C TRP A 31 4.54 9.96 -2.45
N SER A 32 4.35 11.00 -1.62
CA SER A 32 4.67 10.96 -0.19
C SER A 32 3.96 9.83 0.55
N ASP A 33 2.67 9.59 0.28
CA ASP A 33 1.91 8.53 0.93
C ASP A 33 2.33 7.13 0.45
N VAL A 34 2.70 7.00 -0.84
CA VAL A 34 3.24 5.75 -1.39
C VAL A 34 4.60 5.43 -0.77
N HIS A 35 5.48 6.43 -0.66
CA HIS A 35 6.78 6.26 -0.01
C HIS A 35 6.62 5.90 1.47
N ALA A 36 5.83 6.68 2.23
CA ALA A 36 5.61 6.41 3.64
C ALA A 36 5.04 4.99 3.88
N TRP A 37 4.10 4.54 3.03
CA TRP A 37 3.61 3.17 3.10
C TRP A 37 4.68 2.13 2.76
N THR A 38 5.49 2.38 1.72
CA THR A 38 6.56 1.46 1.30
C THR A 38 7.59 1.29 2.42
N GLU A 39 8.04 2.38 3.03
CA GLU A 39 8.98 2.38 4.16
C GLU A 39 8.42 1.60 5.36
N ALA A 40 7.16 1.86 5.72
CA ALA A 40 6.51 1.15 6.83
C ALA A 40 6.28 -0.35 6.57
N ASN A 41 6.39 -0.80 5.32
CA ASN A 41 6.17 -2.19 4.91
C ASN A 41 7.45 -2.85 4.35
N LEU A 42 8.61 -2.27 4.63
CA LEU A 42 9.89 -2.90 4.30
C LEU A 42 10.06 -4.19 5.12
N MET A 43 10.37 -5.27 4.41
CA MET A 43 10.72 -6.57 4.99
C MET A 43 12.04 -7.02 4.38
N GLN A 44 12.95 -7.52 5.22
CA GLN A 44 14.27 -7.96 4.79
C GLN A 44 14.22 -9.30 4.04
N ARG A 45 13.28 -10.17 4.43
CA ARG A 45 13.00 -11.45 3.77
C ARG A 45 11.50 -11.68 3.65
N THR A 46 11.08 -12.47 2.67
CA THR A 46 9.65 -12.78 2.48
C THR A 46 9.09 -13.65 3.60
N ASP A 47 9.93 -14.43 4.27
CA ASP A 47 9.55 -15.27 5.42
C ASP A 47 9.59 -14.54 6.76
N ASP A 48 10.13 -13.31 6.79
CA ASP A 48 10.15 -12.50 8.02
C ASP A 48 8.73 -12.02 8.31
N ARG A 49 8.06 -12.74 9.22
CA ARG A 49 6.78 -12.31 9.77
C ARG A 49 7.03 -11.37 10.96
N PRO A 50 6.45 -10.16 10.96
CA PRO A 50 6.47 -9.32 12.16
C PRO A 50 5.77 -10.08 13.30
N GLY A 51 6.49 -10.35 14.38
CA GLY A 51 5.96 -11.05 15.56
C GLY A 51 6.56 -12.43 15.85
N ALA A 52 7.58 -12.88 15.11
CA ALA A 52 8.39 -14.03 15.51
C ALA A 52 9.54 -13.57 16.42
N ALA A 53 9.23 -13.25 17.68
CA ALA A 53 10.19 -13.02 18.77
C ALA A 53 9.70 -13.72 20.03
#